data_AF-A0A3L7WFB1-F1
#
_entry.id   AF-A0A3L7WFB1-F1
#
_cell.length_a   1.000
_cell.length_b   1.000
_cell.length_c   1.000
_cell.angle_alpha   90.00
_cell.angle_beta   90.00
_cell.angle_gamma   90.00
#
_symmetry.space_group_name_H-M   'P 1'
#
loop_
_entity.id
_entity.type
_entity.pdbx_description
1 polymer ?
#
loop_
_entity_poly.entity_id
_entity_poly.type
_entity_poly.pdbx_seq_one_letter_code
_entity_poly.pdbx_strand_id
1 'polypeptide(L)'
;MIVAVGTSADTTASACDTATYSSNTYAESDVRYGSQNNRVSIAASADQTLCVKIFRPQRLAIEGEAVTPVAYYDIGKLQYYPDIPNAMDGDSGAAPGRCDGAMVSDSASDTIGAPTGTLAGNPTYTIAWKTADIKSCFTAKSATWAAGTFAIDIQAIAPVANSGNAAQKLYLTITP
;
A
#
# COMPACT_ATOMS: atom_id res chain seq x y z
N MET A 1 -3.01 -7.70 -2.21
CA MET A 1 -4.32 -7.42 -1.57
C MET A 1 -4.08 -6.77 -0.21
N ILE A 2 -4.85 -5.75 0.16
CA ILE A 2 -4.71 -5.02 1.44
C ILE A 2 -5.30 -5.85 2.58
N VAL A 3 -4.48 -6.11 3.61
CA VAL A 3 -4.81 -6.93 4.78
C VAL A 3 -5.37 -6.06 5.91
N ALA A 4 -4.72 -4.92 6.17
CA ALA A 4 -5.14 -3.99 7.19
C ALA A 4 -4.65 -2.58 6.83
N VAL A 5 -5.36 -1.58 7.32
CA VAL A 5 -4.96 -0.19 7.15
C VAL A 5 -5.31 0.62 8.40
N GLY A 6 -4.45 1.55 8.74
CA GLY A 6 -4.59 2.37 9.93
C GLY A 6 -3.76 3.64 9.84
N THR A 7 -3.93 4.49 10.85
CA THR A 7 -3.16 5.72 10.97
C THR A 7 -2.52 5.78 12.35
N SER A 8 -1.35 6.38 12.43
CA SER A 8 -0.66 6.68 13.68
C SER A 8 -0.29 8.16 13.73
N ALA A 9 -0.45 8.77 14.90
CA ALA A 9 0.08 10.12 15.16
C ALA A 9 1.61 10.12 15.29
N ASP A 10 2.22 8.95 15.48
CA ASP A 10 3.66 8.79 15.42
C ASP A 10 4.13 8.90 13.96
N THR A 11 5.23 9.62 13.72
CA THR A 11 5.85 9.83 12.40
C THR A 11 7.24 9.20 12.29
N THR A 12 7.61 8.37 13.27
CA THR A 12 8.86 7.61 13.32
C THR A 12 8.78 6.29 12.55
N ALA A 13 9.92 5.59 12.43
CA ALA A 13 10.02 4.31 11.73
C ALA A 13 9.17 3.19 12.37
N SER A 14 8.81 3.30 13.65
CA SER A 14 7.96 2.35 14.39
C SER A 14 6.49 2.76 14.47
N ALA A 15 6.08 3.83 13.77
CA ALA A 15 4.72 4.36 13.86
C ALA A 15 3.62 3.33 13.60
N CYS A 16 3.93 2.31 12.79
CA CYS A 16 3.01 1.24 12.44
C CYS A 16 2.91 0.12 13.48
N ASP A 17 3.73 0.11 14.53
CA ASP A 17 3.60 -0.81 15.66
C ASP A 17 2.52 -0.37 16.65
N THR A 18 2.28 0.95 16.72
CA THR A 18 1.27 1.58 17.58
C THR A 18 0.02 2.04 16.81
N ALA A 19 -0.01 1.83 15.49
CA ALA A 19 -1.13 2.23 14.66
C ALA A 19 -2.42 1.51 15.06
N THR A 20 -3.51 2.26 15.07
CA THR A 20 -4.84 1.65 15.20
C THR A 20 -5.24 1.09 13.85
N TYR A 21 -5.15 -0.22 13.70
CA TYR A 21 -5.54 -0.91 12.47
C TYR A 21 -7.02 -1.23 12.46
N SER A 22 -7.63 -0.96 11.31
CA SER A 22 -8.80 -1.71 10.89
C SER A 22 -8.33 -2.86 10.00
N SER A 23 -8.73 -4.09 10.33
CA SER A 23 -8.29 -5.30 9.63
C SER A 23 -9.42 -5.91 8.82
N ASN A 24 -9.09 -6.49 7.67
CA ASN A 24 -10.02 -7.30 6.90
C ASN A 24 -9.96 -8.73 7.44
N THR A 25 -11.07 -9.25 7.95
CA THR A 25 -11.29 -10.69 8.02
C THR A 25 -11.85 -11.09 6.66
N TYR A 26 -11.21 -11.99 5.92
CA TYR A 26 -11.78 -12.42 4.64
C TYR A 26 -12.83 -13.51 4.90
N ALA A 27 -14.01 -13.15 5.40
CA ALA A 27 -15.21 -13.88 5.01
C ALA A 27 -15.72 -13.28 3.69
N GLU A 28 -16.31 -14.10 2.82
CA GLU A 28 -16.79 -13.68 1.48
C GLU A 28 -17.78 -12.49 1.51
N SER A 29 -18.32 -12.13 2.69
CA SER A 29 -19.24 -11.02 2.92
C SER A 29 -18.61 -9.70 3.40
N ASP A 30 -17.31 -9.63 3.68
CA ASP A 30 -16.80 -8.63 4.63
C ASP A 30 -16.37 -7.28 4.04
N VAL A 31 -16.75 -6.24 4.78
CA VAL A 31 -16.40 -4.83 4.59
C VAL A 31 -14.89 -4.67 4.40
N ARG A 32 -14.46 -4.30 3.18
CA ARG A 32 -13.05 -4.11 2.85
C ARG A 32 -12.60 -2.71 3.27
N TYR A 33 -11.84 -2.58 4.36
CA TYR A 33 -11.21 -1.31 4.74
C TYR A 33 -10.23 -0.84 3.67
N GLY A 34 -10.24 0.47 3.41
CA GLY A 34 -9.49 1.06 2.30
C GLY A 34 -10.15 0.85 0.92
N SER A 35 -11.40 0.37 0.87
CA SER A 35 -12.20 0.32 -0.35
C SER A 35 -13.00 1.61 -0.57
N GLN A 36 -13.59 1.77 -1.75
CA GLN A 36 -14.38 2.95 -2.08
C GLN A 36 -15.52 3.23 -1.09
N ASN A 37 -16.15 2.18 -0.57
CA ASN A 37 -17.28 2.26 0.37
C ASN A 37 -16.84 2.31 1.85
N ASN A 38 -15.55 2.13 2.13
CA ASN A 38 -15.00 2.16 3.48
C ASN A 38 -13.57 2.74 3.43
N ARG A 39 -13.51 4.04 3.15
CA ARG A 39 -12.27 4.80 2.95
C ARG A 39 -11.55 5.03 4.27
N VAL A 40 -10.24 5.18 4.21
CA VAL A 40 -9.42 5.53 5.39
C VAL A 40 -9.36 7.05 5.51
N SER A 41 -9.66 7.55 6.70
CA SER A 41 -9.60 8.98 7.00
C SER A 41 -8.20 9.41 7.42
N ILE A 42 -7.75 10.54 6.87
CA ILE A 42 -6.52 11.24 7.29
C ILE A 42 -6.87 12.72 7.53
N ALA A 43 -6.30 13.35 8.55
CA ALA A 43 -6.58 14.76 8.81
C ALA A 43 -5.70 15.68 7.95
N ALA A 44 -6.28 16.73 7.37
CA ALA A 44 -5.58 17.66 6.49
C ALA A 44 -4.44 18.42 7.18
N SER A 45 -4.64 18.71 8.47
CA SER A 45 -3.72 19.51 9.30
C SER A 45 -2.73 18.69 10.13
N ALA A 46 -2.88 17.36 10.17
CA ALA A 46 -2.04 16.52 11.01
C ALA A 46 -0.95 15.82 10.18
N ASP A 47 0.28 15.94 10.64
CA ASP A 47 1.33 15.03 10.21
C ASP A 47 1.12 13.70 10.93
N GLN A 48 0.79 12.68 10.14
CA GLN A 48 0.48 11.33 10.63
C GLN A 48 1.10 10.30 9.68
N THR A 49 1.27 9.08 10.16
CA THR A 49 1.69 7.96 9.33
C THR A 49 0.47 7.13 8.92
N LEU A 50 0.31 6.95 7.62
CA LEU A 50 -0.60 5.96 7.03
C LEU A 50 0.12 4.61 6.97
N CYS A 51 -0.41 3.64 7.72
CA CYS A 51 0.13 2.29 7.82
C CYS A 51 -0.74 1.34 7.02
N VAL A 52 -0.17 0.76 5.95
CA VAL A 52 -0.88 -0.16 5.06
C VAL A 52 -0.21 -1.52 5.08
N LYS A 53 -0.88 -2.52 5.66
CA LYS A 53 -0.43 -3.91 5.61
C LYS A 53 -0.99 -4.59 4.38
N ILE A 54 -0.11 -5.13 3.55
CA ILE A 54 -0.46 -5.82 2.30
C ILE A 54 0.11 -7.24 2.30
N PHE A 55 -0.50 -8.15 1.55
CA PHE A 55 0.20 -9.35 1.12
C PHE A 55 1.31 -8.96 0.15
N ARG A 56 2.51 -9.48 0.37
CA ARG A 56 3.62 -9.31 -0.58
C ARG A 56 3.26 -10.02 -1.89
N PRO A 57 3.61 -9.44 -3.06
CA PRO A 57 3.42 -10.09 -4.34
C PRO A 57 4.07 -11.47 -4.39
N GLN A 58 3.32 -12.46 -4.86
CA GLN A 58 3.78 -13.82 -5.06
C GLN A 58 3.42 -14.27 -6.48
N ARG A 59 4.23 -15.15 -7.05
CA ARG A 59 3.91 -15.87 -8.29
C ARG A 59 4.08 -17.37 -8.08
N LEU A 60 3.53 -18.16 -9.00
CA LEU A 60 3.88 -19.58 -9.06
C LEU A 60 5.39 -19.70 -9.32
N ALA A 61 6.04 -20.59 -8.58
CA ALA A 61 7.41 -20.97 -8.85
C ALA A 61 7.49 -21.63 -10.24
N ILE A 62 8.55 -21.33 -10.98
CA ILE A 62 8.79 -21.92 -12.30
C ILE A 62 9.77 -23.08 -12.20
N GLU A 63 9.98 -23.79 -13.32
CA GLU A 63 10.91 -24.92 -13.38
C GLU A 63 12.32 -24.49 -12.92
N GLY A 64 12.92 -25.31 -12.04
CA GLY A 64 14.24 -25.04 -11.44
C GLY A 64 14.22 -24.17 -10.18
N GLU A 65 13.09 -23.55 -9.82
CA GLU A 65 12.96 -22.77 -8.59
C GLU A 65 12.35 -23.57 -7.43
N ALA A 66 11.39 -24.45 -7.73
CA ALA A 66 10.64 -25.17 -6.71
C ALA A 66 11.33 -26.46 -6.23
N VAL A 67 11.30 -26.71 -4.93
CA VAL A 67 11.65 -28.01 -4.32
C VAL A 67 10.42 -28.93 -4.15
N THR A 68 9.21 -28.42 -4.40
CA THR A 68 7.93 -29.16 -4.32
C THR A 68 7.13 -29.01 -5.62
N PRO A 69 6.16 -29.92 -5.92
CA PRO A 69 5.38 -29.89 -7.16
C PRO A 69 4.54 -28.63 -7.37
N VAL A 70 4.14 -27.97 -6.28
CA VAL A 70 3.50 -26.66 -6.27
C VAL A 70 4.18 -25.83 -5.21
N ALA A 71 4.80 -24.72 -5.61
CA ALA A 71 5.40 -23.73 -4.73
C ALA A 71 5.10 -22.33 -5.24
N TYR A 72 5.12 -21.37 -4.32
CA TYR A 72 5.03 -19.95 -4.64
C TYR A 72 6.37 -19.29 -4.37
N TYR A 73 6.77 -18.45 -5.32
CA TYR A 73 7.89 -17.53 -5.17
C TYR A 73 7.36 -16.24 -4.57
N ASP A 74 7.73 -15.98 -3.33
CA ASP A 74 7.50 -14.72 -2.63
C ASP A 74 8.57 -13.71 -3.01
N ILE A 75 8.13 -12.59 -3.59
CA ILE A 75 9.02 -11.59 -4.17
C ILE A 75 9.33 -10.55 -3.08
N GLY A 76 10.57 -10.59 -2.59
CA GLY A 76 11.11 -9.63 -1.66
C GLY A 76 11.75 -8.44 -2.36
N LYS A 77 12.35 -7.55 -1.57
CA LYS A 77 13.13 -6.39 -2.04
C LYS A 77 12.37 -5.41 -2.94
N LEU A 78 11.03 -5.46 -2.92
CA LEU A 78 10.19 -4.58 -3.72
C LEU A 78 10.21 -3.15 -3.15
N GLN A 79 10.13 -2.18 -4.05
CA GLN A 79 9.89 -0.79 -3.70
C GLN A 79 8.42 -0.46 -3.93
N TYR A 80 7.80 0.17 -2.93
CA TYR A 80 6.40 0.56 -2.94
C TYR A 80 6.28 2.07 -2.95
N TYR A 81 5.41 2.61 -3.81
CA TYR A 81 5.14 4.04 -3.86
C TYR A 81 3.65 4.31 -4.09
N PRO A 82 3.13 5.46 -3.63
CA PRO A 82 1.80 5.90 -3.97
C PRO A 82 1.80 6.48 -5.40
N ASP A 83 0.88 6.01 -6.23
CA ASP A 83 0.54 6.61 -7.52
C ASP A 83 -0.89 7.11 -7.48
N ILE A 84 -1.10 8.40 -7.77
CA ILE A 84 -2.39 9.08 -7.64
C ILE A 84 -2.79 9.59 -9.02
N PRO A 85 -3.24 8.71 -9.94
CA PRO A 85 -3.42 9.06 -11.35
C PRO A 85 -4.65 9.95 -11.60
N ASN A 86 -5.49 10.17 -10.58
CA ASN A 86 -6.68 11.01 -10.67
C ASN A 86 -6.56 12.20 -9.70
N ALA A 87 -7.21 13.31 -10.04
CA ALA A 87 -7.44 14.39 -9.09
C ALA A 87 -8.31 13.92 -7.92
N MET A 88 -8.48 14.77 -6.90
CA MET A 88 -9.50 14.52 -5.88
C MET A 88 -10.88 14.37 -6.53
N ASP A 89 -11.73 13.51 -5.98
CA ASP A 89 -13.06 13.26 -6.51
C ASP A 89 -13.86 14.57 -6.55
N GLY A 90 -14.30 14.98 -7.75
CA GLY A 90 -15.02 16.24 -7.97
C GLY A 90 -14.13 17.46 -8.23
N ASP A 91 -12.81 17.32 -8.17
CA ASP A 91 -11.84 18.32 -8.63
C ASP A 91 -11.48 18.06 -10.10
N SER A 92 -11.42 19.12 -10.91
CA SER A 92 -10.94 19.09 -12.30
C SER A 92 -9.45 19.42 -12.41
N GLY A 93 -8.76 19.58 -11.28
CA GLY A 93 -7.34 19.90 -11.19
C GLY A 93 -6.40 18.80 -11.68
N ALA A 94 -5.10 19.05 -11.55
CA ALA A 94 -4.06 18.08 -11.91
C ALA A 94 -4.06 16.88 -10.95
N ALA A 95 -3.88 15.68 -11.49
CA ALA A 95 -3.58 14.50 -10.70
C ALA A 95 -2.11 14.53 -10.22
N PRO A 96 -1.82 14.20 -8.95
CA PRO A 96 -0.42 14.13 -8.48
C PRO A 96 0.42 13.09 -9.24
N GLY A 97 -0.21 12.01 -9.70
CA GLY A 97 0.47 10.88 -10.31
C GLY A 97 1.46 10.21 -9.34
N ARG A 98 2.58 9.76 -9.86
CA ARG A 98 3.61 9.04 -9.10
C ARG A 98 4.29 9.92 -8.05
N CYS A 99 4.29 9.46 -6.80
CA CYS A 99 4.86 10.14 -5.64
C CYS A 99 6.18 9.51 -5.17
N ASP A 100 7.27 9.78 -5.90
CA ASP A 100 8.60 9.20 -5.62
C ASP A 100 9.14 9.53 -4.22
N GLY A 101 8.80 10.71 -3.68
CA GLY A 101 9.23 11.13 -2.34
C GLY A 101 8.68 10.28 -1.19
N ALA A 102 7.62 9.49 -1.44
CA ALA A 102 7.02 8.56 -0.48
C ALA A 102 7.40 7.09 -0.76
N MET A 103 8.43 6.83 -1.59
CA MET A 103 8.85 5.47 -1.89
C MET A 103 9.45 4.79 -0.64
N VAL A 104 9.03 3.55 -0.38
CA VAL A 104 9.56 2.70 0.69
C VAL A 104 10.04 1.38 0.13
N SER A 105 11.07 0.79 0.74
CA SER A 105 11.64 -0.49 0.30
C SER A 105 11.35 -1.59 1.32
N ASP A 106 10.79 -2.69 0.84
CA ASP A 106 10.81 -3.96 1.57
C ASP A 106 12.25 -4.50 1.59
N SER A 107 12.68 -4.99 2.74
CA SER A 107 14.02 -5.55 2.96
C SER A 107 14.04 -7.07 3.00
N ALA A 108 12.87 -7.72 2.98
CA ALA A 108 12.76 -9.17 2.95
C ALA A 108 13.43 -9.71 1.68
N SER A 109 14.14 -10.82 1.84
CA SER A 109 14.67 -11.58 0.70
C SER A 109 13.56 -12.39 0.03
N ASP A 110 13.81 -12.76 -1.22
CA ASP A 110 12.97 -13.71 -1.92
C ASP A 110 12.94 -15.05 -1.18
N THR A 111 11.76 -15.67 -1.13
CA THR A 111 11.58 -16.99 -0.53
C THR A 111 10.71 -17.87 -1.41
N ILE A 112 10.91 -19.18 -1.33
CA ILE A 112 10.11 -20.17 -2.04
C ILE A 112 9.52 -21.12 -1.00
N GLY A 113 8.21 -21.30 -1.04
CA GLY A 113 7.50 -22.14 -0.08
C GLY A 113 6.24 -22.76 -0.65
N ALA A 114 5.73 -23.76 0.06
CA ALA A 114 4.43 -24.35 -0.23
C ALA A 114 3.31 -23.32 0.04
N PRO A 115 2.21 -23.34 -0.72
CA PRO A 115 1.02 -22.59 -0.34
C PRO A 115 0.56 -23.01 1.05
N THR A 116 0.33 -22.04 1.92
CA THR A 116 -0.10 -22.29 3.30
C THR A 116 -1.61 -22.50 3.43
N GLY A 117 -2.36 -22.25 2.35
CA GLY A 117 -3.83 -22.39 2.31
C GLY A 117 -4.60 -21.46 3.25
N THR A 118 -3.90 -20.59 3.98
CA THR A 118 -4.46 -19.70 5.00
C THR A 118 -3.85 -18.31 4.88
N LEU A 119 -4.62 -17.29 5.26
CA LEU A 119 -4.17 -15.90 5.22
C LEU A 119 -3.00 -15.64 6.18
N ALA A 120 -2.99 -16.32 7.33
CA ALA A 120 -1.96 -16.17 8.36
C ALA A 120 -0.58 -16.66 7.91
N GLY A 121 -0.53 -17.63 6.99
CA GLY A 121 0.72 -18.15 6.44
C GLY A 121 1.23 -17.39 5.20
N ASN A 122 0.51 -16.38 4.71
CA ASN A 122 0.95 -15.60 3.55
C ASN A 122 1.89 -14.46 3.99
N PRO A 123 2.99 -14.22 3.25
CA PRO A 123 3.92 -13.16 3.56
C PRO A 123 3.23 -11.79 3.43
N THR A 124 3.46 -10.93 4.41
CA THR A 124 2.95 -9.57 4.42
C THR A 124 4.08 -8.55 4.53
N TYR A 125 3.81 -7.34 4.06
CA TYR A 125 4.65 -6.17 4.27
C TYR A 125 3.78 -5.02 4.78
N THR A 126 4.33 -4.22 5.70
CA THR A 126 3.67 -3.01 6.20
C THR A 126 4.36 -1.80 5.61
N ILE A 127 3.61 -1.06 4.80
CA ILE A 127 4.01 0.22 4.23
C ILE A 127 3.73 1.30 5.26
N ALA A 128 4.72 2.14 5.56
CA ALA A 128 4.60 3.31 6.42
C ALA A 128 4.81 4.59 5.59
N TRP A 129 3.72 5.25 5.20
CA TRP A 129 3.80 6.52 4.46
C TRP A 129 3.44 7.69 5.37
N LYS A 130 4.29 8.70 5.42
CA LYS A 130 3.95 9.95 6.11
C LYS A 130 2.97 10.73 5.23
N THR A 131 1.89 11.25 5.81
CA THR A 131 0.94 12.10 5.08
C THR A 131 1.62 13.36 4.53
N ALA A 132 2.67 13.85 5.19
CA ALA A 132 3.51 14.93 4.70
C ALA A 132 4.19 14.62 3.35
N ASP A 133 4.65 13.38 3.14
CA ASP A 133 5.30 12.98 1.87
C ASP A 133 4.27 12.87 0.75
N ILE A 134 3.07 12.38 1.06
CA ILE A 134 1.93 12.34 0.12
C ILE A 134 1.49 13.77 -0.22
N LYS A 135 1.35 14.66 0.78
CA LYS A 135 1.01 16.07 0.59
C LYS A 135 2.05 16.82 -0.24
N SER A 136 3.33 16.52 -0.04
CA SER A 136 4.42 17.08 -0.83
C SER A 136 4.33 16.69 -2.30
N CYS A 137 3.86 15.48 -2.60
CA CYS A 137 3.58 15.04 -3.97
C CYS A 137 2.50 15.88 -4.65
N PHE A 138 1.38 16.16 -3.97
CA PHE A 138 0.35 17.07 -4.49
C PHE A 138 0.94 18.44 -4.82
N THR A 139 1.69 19.02 -3.87
CA THR A 139 2.29 20.35 -4.01
C THR A 139 3.29 20.40 -5.17
N ALA A 140 4.19 19.41 -5.28
CA ALA A 140 5.19 19.32 -6.34
C ALA A 140 4.59 19.18 -7.74
N LYS A 141 3.32 18.75 -7.83
CA LYS A 141 2.61 18.48 -9.07
C LYS A 141 1.51 19.52 -9.35
N SER A 142 1.50 20.60 -8.58
CA SER A 142 0.48 21.66 -8.66
C SER A 142 -0.95 21.14 -8.49
N ALA A 143 -1.10 20.03 -7.75
CA ALA A 143 -2.38 19.49 -7.32
C ALA A 143 -2.74 20.01 -5.92
N THR A 144 -4.03 19.99 -5.60
CA THR A 144 -4.54 20.59 -4.36
C THR A 144 -4.64 19.55 -3.25
N TRP A 145 -4.01 19.80 -2.11
CA TRP A 145 -4.23 19.04 -0.87
C TRP A 145 -5.34 19.71 -0.05
N ALA A 146 -6.58 19.23 -0.16
CA ALA A 146 -7.74 19.75 0.56
C ALA A 146 -8.64 18.63 1.09
N ALA A 147 -9.61 19.00 1.93
CA ALA A 147 -10.65 18.07 2.37
C ALA A 147 -11.40 17.51 1.16
N GLY A 148 -11.64 16.20 1.16
CA GLY A 148 -12.19 15.50 0.00
C GLY A 148 -11.80 14.03 -0.03
N THR A 149 -12.09 13.35 -1.14
CA THR A 149 -11.80 11.92 -1.29
C THR A 149 -10.93 11.68 -2.51
N PHE A 150 -10.07 10.66 -2.45
CA PHE A 150 -9.22 10.26 -3.57
C PHE A 150 -8.82 8.79 -3.44
N ALA A 151 -8.13 8.27 -4.45
CA ALA A 151 -7.59 6.91 -4.44
C ALA A 151 -6.08 6.93 -4.74
N ILE A 152 -5.36 6.03 -4.10
CA ILE A 152 -3.96 5.73 -4.34
C ILE A 152 -3.89 4.35 -4.97
N ASP A 153 -3.19 4.23 -6.08
CA ASP A 153 -2.66 2.97 -6.57
C ASP A 153 -1.32 2.71 -5.87
N ILE A 154 -1.29 1.74 -4.96
CA ILE A 154 -0.08 1.24 -4.31
C ILE A 154 0.69 0.43 -5.35
N GLN A 155 1.67 1.07 -5.99
CA GLN A 155 2.51 0.43 -6.99
C GLN A 155 3.70 -0.24 -6.31
N ALA A 156 4.00 -1.46 -6.73
CA ALA A 156 5.21 -2.18 -6.36
C ALA A 156 6.07 -2.42 -7.60
N ILE A 157 7.36 -2.13 -7.50
CA ILE A 157 8.36 -2.39 -8.55
C ILE A 157 9.53 -3.14 -7.93
N ALA A 158 10.13 -4.06 -8.68
CA ALA A 158 11.43 -4.57 -8.26
C ALA A 158 12.54 -3.57 -8.59
N PRO A 159 13.66 -3.61 -7.86
CA PRO A 159 14.82 -2.76 -8.12
C PRO A 159 15.48 -3.03 -9.48
N VAL A 160 15.15 -4.14 -10.14
CA VAL A 160 15.68 -4.54 -11.46
C VAL A 160 14.63 -4.37 -12.55
N ALA A 161 15.07 -3.86 -13.71
CA ALA A 161 14.24 -3.27 -14.78
C ALA A 161 13.20 -4.19 -15.46
N ASN A 162 13.04 -5.46 -15.05
CA ASN A 162 12.21 -6.44 -15.76
C ASN A 162 11.22 -7.21 -14.88
N SER A 163 10.94 -6.74 -13.66
CA SER A 163 9.93 -7.40 -12.81
C SER A 163 8.60 -6.65 -12.87
N GLY A 164 7.52 -7.41 -12.98
CA GLY A 164 6.15 -6.92 -13.14
C GLY A 164 5.72 -5.89 -12.11
N ASN A 165 4.76 -5.07 -12.52
CA ASN A 165 4.07 -4.12 -11.67
C ASN A 165 2.94 -4.84 -10.91
N ALA A 166 2.92 -4.71 -9.60
CA ALA A 166 1.74 -5.05 -8.81
C ALA A 166 1.10 -3.75 -8.32
N ALA A 167 -0.20 -3.58 -8.56
CA ALA A 167 -0.97 -2.46 -8.07
C ALA A 167 -2.06 -2.93 -7.11
N GLN A 168 -2.30 -2.19 -6.03
CA GLN A 168 -3.45 -2.34 -5.15
C GLN A 168 -4.08 -0.98 -4.93
N LYS A 169 -5.41 -0.88 -5.00
CA LYS A 169 -6.09 0.40 -4.83
C LYS A 169 -6.49 0.63 -3.38
N LEU A 170 -6.13 1.79 -2.85
CA LEU A 170 -6.49 2.27 -1.51
C LEU A 170 -7.29 3.57 -1.64
N TYR A 171 -8.46 3.64 -1.03
CA TYR A 171 -9.31 4.83 -1.05
C TYR A 171 -9.20 5.59 0.26
N LEU A 172 -8.98 6.89 0.16
CA LEU A 172 -8.75 7.80 1.28
C LEU A 172 -9.78 8.94 1.30
N THR A 173 -10.01 9.46 2.50
CA THR A 173 -10.75 10.69 2.77
C THR A 173 -9.84 11.63 3.57
N ILE A 174 -9.64 12.85 3.07
CA ILE A 174 -9.03 13.92 3.84
C ILE A 174 -10.13 14.63 4.61
N THR A 175 -10.07 14.57 5.93
CA THR A 175 -10.94 15.34 6.82
C THR A 175 -10.31 16.71 7.08
N PRO A 176 -11.12 17.75 7.34
CA PRO A 176 -10.62 19.06 7.77
C PRO A 176 -9.64 18.98 8.95
#